data_AF-W4HNK1-F1
#
_entry.id   AF-W4HNK1-F1
#
_cell.length_a   1.000
_cell.length_b   1.000
_cell.length_c   1.000
_cell.angle_alpha   90.00
_cell.angle_beta   90.00
_cell.angle_gamma   90.00
#
_symmetry.space_group_name_H-M   'P 1'
#
loop_
_entity.id
_entity.type
_entity.pdbx_description
1 polymer ?
#
loop_
_entity_poly.entity_id
_entity_poly.type
_entity_poly.pdbx_seq_one_letter_code
_entity_poly.pdbx_strand_id
1 'polypeptide(L)' 'MNANSLINMVVRMVMRKLVSRGVNAGIDKAFGGKAKRNGAMTPEERRQAQQARQARRQAKQATRAARRMTRL' A
#
# COMPACT_ATOMS: atom_id res chain seq x y z
N MET A 1 4.55 -7.19 -32.66
CA MET A 1 4.27 -7.43 -31.21
C MET A 1 5.51 -8.05 -30.62
N ASN A 2 6.07 -7.47 -29.56
CA ASN A 2 7.40 -7.86 -29.07
C ASN A 2 7.26 -8.86 -27.91
N ALA A 3 7.71 -10.09 -28.08
CA ALA A 3 7.69 -11.08 -26.99
C ALA A 3 8.42 -10.55 -25.74
N ASN A 4 9.44 -9.72 -25.93
CA ASN A 4 10.13 -9.00 -24.85
C ASN A 4 9.23 -8.04 -24.07
N SER A 5 8.26 -7.38 -24.70
CA SER A 5 7.34 -6.49 -23.98
C SER A 5 6.35 -7.30 -23.14
N LEU A 6 5.94 -8.48 -23.60
CA LEU A 6 5.12 -9.41 -22.84
C LEU A 6 5.86 -9.92 -21.59
N ILE A 7 7.11 -10.35 -21.75
CA ILE A 7 7.96 -10.82 -20.65
C ILE A 7 8.18 -9.70 -19.63
N ASN A 8 8.54 -8.50 -20.08
CA ASN A 8 8.70 -7.35 -19.21
C ASN A 8 7.42 -7.00 -18.45
N MET A 9 6.25 -7.17 -19.07
CA MET A 9 4.96 -6.95 -18.42
C MET A 9 4.70 -7.98 -17.33
N VAL A 10 4.95 -9.25 -17.61
CA VAL A 10 4.75 -10.37 -16.67
C VAL A 10 5.71 -10.23 -15.49
N VAL A 11 7.00 -10.03 -15.74
CA VAL A 11 8.01 -9.87 -14.68
C VAL A 11 7.66 -8.68 -13.78
N ARG A 12 7.31 -7.52 -14.37
CA ARG A 12 6.89 -6.35 -13.58
C ARG A 12 5.63 -6.63 -12.76
N MET A 13 4.67 -7.37 -13.31
CA MET A 13 3.44 -7.70 -12.61
C MET A 13 3.68 -8.67 -11.45
N VAL A 14 4.54 -9.68 -11.64
CA VAL A 14 4.95 -10.63 -10.61
C VAL A 14 5.74 -9.93 -9.51
N MET A 15 6.76 -9.15 -9.86
CA MET A 15 7.55 -8.37 -8.90
C MET A 15 6.68 -7.39 -8.12
N ARG A 16 5.76 -6.69 -8.78
CA ARG A 16 4.83 -5.78 -8.11
C ARG A 16 3.93 -6.52 -7.12
N LYS A 17 3.43 -7.71 -7.49
CA LYS A 17 2.60 -8.53 -6.58
C LYS A 17 3.42 -9.09 -5.42
N LEU A 18 4.63 -9.56 -5.66
CA LEU A 18 5.54 -10.08 -4.63
C LEU A 18 5.97 -9.00 -3.65
N VAL A 19 6.44 -7.85 -4.13
CA VAL A 19 6.80 -6.71 -3.26
C VAL A 19 5.57 -6.21 -2.51
N SER A 20 4.42 -6.07 -3.18
CA SER A 20 3.19 -5.65 -2.48
C SER A 20 2.76 -6.64 -1.40
N ARG A 21 2.86 -7.95 -1.67
CA ARG A 21 2.53 -8.98 -0.66
C ARG A 21 3.58 -9.08 0.44
N GLY A 22 4.86 -8.96 0.10
CA GLY A 22 5.98 -9.01 1.05
C GLY A 22 6.01 -7.80 1.97
N VAL A 23 5.77 -6.60 1.45
CA VAL A 23 5.65 -5.38 2.25
C VAL A 23 4.39 -5.44 3.13
N ASN A 24 3.24 -5.83 2.58
CA ASN A 24 2.02 -5.96 3.40
C ASN A 24 2.14 -7.05 4.47
N ALA A 25 2.72 -8.20 4.15
CA ALA A 25 2.94 -9.28 5.11
C ALA A 25 4.03 -8.92 6.12
N GLY A 26 5.08 -8.22 5.70
CA GLY A 26 6.14 -7.70 6.57
C GLY A 26 5.59 -6.65 7.53
N ILE A 27 4.76 -5.73 7.05
CA ILE A 27 4.04 -4.77 7.90
C ILE A 27 3.05 -5.50 8.80
N ASP A 28 2.28 -6.46 8.30
CA ASP A 28 1.36 -7.24 9.13
C ASP A 28 2.09 -8.08 10.18
N LYS A 29 3.31 -8.55 9.92
CA LYS A 29 4.10 -9.33 10.87
C LYS A 29 4.87 -8.44 11.85
N ALA A 30 5.40 -7.32 11.39
CA ALA A 30 6.12 -6.34 12.21
C ALA A 30 5.18 -5.48 13.06
N PHE A 31 3.97 -5.20 12.58
CA PHE A 31 2.96 -4.38 13.25
C PHE A 31 1.69 -5.19 13.64
N GLY A 32 1.72 -6.52 13.61
CA GLY A 32 0.64 -7.40 14.13
C GLY A 32 -0.69 -7.40 13.35
N GLY A 33 -0.67 -7.01 12.08
CA GLY A 33 -1.80 -6.56 11.25
C GLY A 33 -2.89 -7.57 10.85
N LYS A 34 -2.90 -8.81 11.35
CA LYS A 34 -4.02 -9.74 11.11
C LYS A 34 -4.68 -10.33 12.34
N ALA A 35 -3.95 -10.58 13.43
CA ALA A 35 -4.55 -11.09 14.67
C ALA A 35 -5.46 -10.06 15.35
N LYS A 36 -5.18 -8.75 15.21
CA LYS A 36 -5.91 -7.67 15.89
C LYS A 36 -7.04 -7.02 15.10
N ARG A 37 -7.31 -7.51 13.89
CA ARG A 37 -8.42 -7.00 13.07
C ARG A 37 -9.78 -7.54 13.53
N ASN A 38 -9.77 -8.69 14.21
CA ASN A 38 -10.97 -9.36 14.74
C ASN A 38 -11.03 -9.40 16.27
N GLY A 39 -9.92 -9.14 16.97
CA GLY A 39 -9.85 -9.06 18.43
C GLY A 39 -9.46 -7.65 18.87
N ALA A 40 -10.31 -7.03 19.70
CA ALA A 40 -10.18 -5.72 20.35
C ALA A 40 -8.82 -5.01 20.15
N MET A 41 -8.75 -4.06 19.19
CA MET A 41 -7.61 -3.14 19.10
C MET A 41 -7.49 -2.36 20.41
N THR A 42 -6.28 -2.32 20.97
CA THR A 42 -5.97 -1.50 22.15
C THR A 42 -6.14 -0.01 21.79
N PRO A 43 -6.40 0.87 22.78
CA PRO A 43 -6.57 2.31 22.52
C PRO A 43 -5.39 2.96 21.80
N GLU A 44 -4.17 2.49 22.08
CA GLU A 44 -2.93 2.99 21.47
C GLU A 44 -2.84 2.63 19.98
N GLU A 45 -3.23 1.42 19.61
CA GLU A 45 -3.22 0.97 18.22
C GLU A 45 -4.30 1.66 17.38
N ARG A 46 -5.45 2.00 17.99
CA ARG A 46 -6.45 2.84 17.31
C ARG A 46 -5.90 4.22 16.99
N ARG A 47 -5.13 4.83 17.90
CA ARG A 47 -4.51 6.14 17.67
C ARG A 47 -3.49 6.07 16.53
N GLN A 48 -2.62 5.07 16.52
CA GLN A 48 -1.67 4.87 15.42
C GLN A 48 -2.39 4.61 14.08
N ALA A 49 -3.44 3.79 14.07
CA ALA A 49 -4.22 3.54 12.86
C ALA A 49 -4.96 4.79 12.36
N GLN A 50 -5.45 5.65 13.26
CA GLN A 50 -6.08 6.92 12.90
C GLN A 50 -5.07 7.91 12.32
N GLN A 51 -3.89 8.03 12.92
CA GLN A 51 -2.79 8.85 12.39
C GLN A 51 -2.35 8.37 11.00
N ALA A 52 -2.16 7.06 10.83
CA ALA A 52 -1.82 6.46 9.54
C ALA A 52 -2.92 6.70 8.48
N ARG A 53 -4.21 6.66 8.89
CA ARG A 53 -5.34 6.99 8.00
C ARG A 53 -5.34 8.46 7.57
N GLN A 54 -5.06 9.39 8.48
CA GLN A 54 -4.95 10.82 8.16
C GLN A 54 -3.78 11.08 7.21
N ALA A 55 -2.59 10.54 7.50
CA ALA A 55 -1.42 10.65 6.63
C ALA A 55 -1.72 10.11 5.22
N ARG A 56 -2.37 8.94 5.11
CA ARG A 56 -2.80 8.38 3.82
C ARG A 56 -3.82 9.27 3.09
N ARG A 57 -4.74 9.94 3.80
CA ARG A 57 -5.72 10.84 3.19
C ARG A 57 -5.04 12.07 2.59
N GLN A 58 -4.13 12.70 3.33
CA GLN A 58 -3.36 13.85 2.85
C GLN A 58 -2.49 13.47 1.65
N ALA A 59 -1.74 12.36 1.74
CA ALA A 59 -0.94 11.85 0.63
C ALA A 59 -1.79 11.57 -0.63
N LYS A 60 -2.99 11.00 -0.46
CA LYS A 60 -3.94 10.79 -1.58
C LYS A 60 -4.40 12.11 -2.21
N GLN A 61 -4.69 13.13 -1.41
CA GLN A 61 -5.10 14.45 -1.90
C GLN A 61 -3.96 15.11 -2.67
N ALA A 62 -2.74 15.13 -2.12
CA ALA A 62 -1.55 15.64 -2.78
C ALA A 62 -1.28 14.90 -4.11
N THR A 63 -1.36 13.57 -4.11
CA THR A 63 -1.19 12.77 -5.33
C THR A 63 -2.26 13.09 -6.37
N ARG A 64 -3.52 13.30 -5.96
CA ARG A 64 -4.61 13.67 -6.87
C ARG A 64 -4.39 15.06 -7.47
N ALA A 65 -3.94 16.03 -6.67
CA ALA A 65 -3.60 17.36 -7.14
C ALA A 65 -2.44 17.30 -8.13
N ALA A 66 -1.36 16.61 -7.78
CA ALA A 66 -0.22 16.39 -8.67
C ALA A 66 -0.64 15.75 -10.01
N ARG A 67 -1.48 14.71 -9.97
CA ARG A 67 -2.00 14.05 -11.19
C ARG A 67 -2.83 14.96 -12.08
N ARG A 68 -3.53 15.94 -11.51
CA ARG A 68 -4.28 16.94 -12.28
C ARG A 68 -3.32 17.94 -12.92
N MET A 69 -2.31 18.41 -12.17
CA MET A 69 -1.29 19.31 -12.70
C MET A 69 -0.47 18.68 -13.82
N THR A 70 -0.17 17.38 -13.74
CA THR A 70 0.59 16.67 -14.79
C THR A 70 -0.26 16.19 -15.97
N ARG A 71 -1.58 16.35 -15.91
CA ARG A 71 -2.50 16.01 -17.01
C ARG A 71 -2.97 17.23 -17.80
N LEU A 72 -2.77 18.43 -17.25
CA LEU A 72 -2.86 19.70 -17.95
C LEU A 72 -1.50 19.94 -18.65
#